data_AF-A0A7M7MNC8-F1
#
_entry.id   AF-A0A7M7MNC8-F1
#
_cell.length_a   1.000
_cell.length_b   1.000
_cell.length_c   1.000
_cell.angle_alpha   90.00
_cell.angle_beta   90.00
_cell.angle_gamma   90.00
#
_symmetry.space_group_name_H-M   'P 1'
#
loop_
_entity.id
_entity.type
_entity.pdbx_description
1 polymer ?
#
loop_
_entity_poly.entity_id
_entity_poly.type
_entity_poly.pdbx_seq_one_letter_code
_entity_poly.pdbx_strand_id
1 'polypeptide(L)'
;MIILTRNLYLKYLTSFLSFPKVQLFAKNYSQVITQLKMNEAILFHEEGSKDFKMTFRYVNSVLNVDRQFNFQRQVDESINYFIQRIHKNISSYLLKIIYKKRKKNNEISIKLDENEIKFIKNHSILNGDLTCKSILENSTDIKLVIFDTEYILKQNVPYISKIEIPIYLLVGFPIYPSKFEGTNINKVNSVFIWYVKKNKQWIHVGEGFFYVPTISDIGCQLKISCIPKNNTECGPSIEIISNSIVQIGPNLCPFDVRHAFTKNKLRNKNFRVTSYNILANVYSETSFSKDILYPYCPHYALSMDYRKLLILKEIIGYNSDIICLQEVDATIYKNDLQISLSALNYNSVYNLKNDLKEGLAIFYNQEKFDKLSHDYSVISQGINNLNEFNTVWSQIQDVSTKQTFLNRNTIIQLIVLRSKENDEILIVGNTHLYFRLKANHIRLLQAYYGLLYLHTFSKKIKKENPECNVSILYCGDFNSTPQSAVYQLMTQNYVTNDHSDWISDSQEHVQNISIKHDLNLASACGIPEYTNYTATFSGCLDYIFYQTDYLAVKQVIPMPNKEELKIHTGLPSIVSPSDHIALCVDLKWLK
;
A
#
# COMPACT_ATOMS: atom_id res chain seq x y z
N MET A 1 1.09 5.04 69.38
CA MET A 1 1.96 4.00 69.97
C MET A 1 2.62 3.29 68.80
N ILE A 2 3.92 3.55 68.62
CA ILE A 2 4.90 2.86 67.76
C ILE A 2 4.66 3.01 66.22
N ILE A 3 5.32 3.87 65.44
CA ILE A 3 6.73 4.30 65.27
C ILE A 3 7.57 3.35 64.36
N LEU A 4 8.30 3.99 63.41
CA LEU A 4 9.45 3.56 62.57
C LEU A 4 9.10 2.69 61.34
N THR A 5 9.57 2.89 60.10
CA THR A 5 10.66 3.67 59.46
C THR A 5 10.56 3.43 57.94
N ARG A 6 11.12 4.15 56.95
CA ARG A 6 12.17 5.18 56.91
C ARG A 6 12.12 5.89 55.54
N ASN A 7 12.34 7.20 55.59
CA ASN A 7 12.97 8.05 54.58
C ASN A 7 14.01 7.36 53.69
N LEU A 8 14.04 7.67 52.38
CA LEU A 8 15.30 7.99 51.68
C LEU A 8 15.09 8.89 50.44
N TYR A 9 15.54 10.14 50.59
CA TYR A 9 16.28 11.01 49.65
C TYR A 9 15.58 11.79 48.50
N LEU A 10 15.49 13.10 48.74
CA LEU A 10 15.81 14.16 47.79
C LEU A 10 17.34 14.28 47.60
N LYS A 11 17.78 14.28 46.33
CA LYS A 11 19.05 14.73 45.71
C LYS A 11 19.16 13.85 44.46
N TYR A 12 19.03 14.32 43.22
CA TYR A 12 19.86 15.31 42.56
C TYR A 12 19.05 16.06 41.48
N LEU A 13 19.11 17.40 41.53
CA LEU A 13 18.93 18.26 40.36
C LEU A 13 20.11 18.00 39.41
N THR A 14 19.83 17.58 38.18
CA THR A 14 20.75 17.74 37.06
C THR A 14 20.06 18.60 36.00
N SER A 15 20.73 19.72 35.74
CA SER A 15 20.55 20.71 34.67
C SER A 15 19.71 20.29 33.48
N PHE A 16 18.83 21.21 33.06
CA PHE A 16 18.37 21.35 31.68
C PHE A 16 19.50 21.08 30.70
N LEU A 17 19.49 19.90 30.06
CA LEU A 17 20.19 19.72 28.81
C LEU A 17 19.38 20.47 27.76
N SER A 18 19.99 21.53 27.24
CA SER A 18 19.55 22.23 26.04
C SER A 18 19.04 21.24 25.01
N PHE A 19 17.82 21.47 24.52
CA PHE A 19 17.29 20.84 23.32
C PHE A 19 18.41 20.73 22.28
N PRO A 20 18.68 19.54 21.69
CA PRO A 20 19.48 19.52 20.49
C PRO A 20 18.73 20.41 19.50
N LYS A 21 19.37 21.48 19.05
CA LYS A 21 18.94 22.19 17.84
C LYS A 21 18.61 21.10 16.82
N VAL A 22 17.41 21.16 16.26
CA VAL A 22 17.03 20.40 15.06
C VAL A 22 18.15 20.67 14.06
N GLN A 23 19.08 19.74 13.95
CA GLN A 23 20.12 19.80 12.96
C GLN A 23 19.35 19.58 11.67
N LEU A 24 19.19 20.64 10.88
CA LEU A 24 18.80 20.52 9.48
C LEU A 24 19.73 19.47 8.89
N PHE A 25 19.22 18.24 8.77
CA PHE A 25 19.96 17.14 8.20
C PHE A 25 20.34 17.58 6.79
N ALA A 26 21.63 17.74 6.54
CA ALA A 26 22.14 17.64 5.19
C ALA A 26 21.53 16.37 4.60
N LYS A 27 20.87 16.46 3.44
CA LYS A 27 20.33 15.30 2.73
C LYS A 27 21.47 14.34 2.43
N ASN A 28 21.79 13.46 3.36
CA ASN A 28 22.58 12.28 3.11
C ASN A 28 21.68 11.36 2.31
N TYR A 29 21.86 11.34 1.00
CA TYR A 29 21.17 10.41 0.13
C TYR A 29 21.59 9.00 0.53
N SER A 30 20.62 8.15 0.85
CA SER A 30 20.82 6.72 1.07
C SER A 30 21.56 6.15 -0.15
N GLN A 31 22.79 5.68 0.06
CA GLN A 31 23.62 5.16 -1.02
C GLN A 31 23.12 3.76 -1.38
N VAL A 32 22.42 3.68 -2.50
CA VAL A 32 21.96 2.42 -3.08
C VAL A 32 23.17 1.73 -3.71
N ILE A 33 23.43 0.48 -3.32
CA ILE A 33 24.53 -0.32 -3.84
C ILE A 33 23.95 -1.49 -4.61
N THR A 34 24.01 -1.45 -5.94
CA THR A 34 23.70 -2.59 -6.80
C THR A 34 24.92 -3.49 -6.89
N GLN A 35 24.79 -4.74 -6.45
CA GLN A 35 25.81 -5.75 -6.53
C GLN A 35 25.52 -6.68 -7.71
N LEU A 36 26.30 -6.50 -8.77
CA LEU A 36 26.30 -7.41 -9.91
C LEU A 36 27.13 -8.64 -9.58
N LYS A 37 26.67 -9.79 -10.06
CA LYS A 37 27.47 -11.01 -10.07
C LYS A 37 28.69 -10.81 -10.98
N MET A 38 29.80 -11.40 -10.56
CA MET A 38 30.99 -11.49 -11.40
C MET A 38 30.65 -12.33 -12.64
N ASN A 39 31.25 -12.02 -13.79
CA ASN A 39 31.08 -12.77 -15.05
C ASN A 39 29.65 -12.74 -15.62
N GLU A 40 28.85 -11.74 -15.25
CA GLU A 40 27.56 -11.46 -15.88
C GLU A 40 27.55 -10.03 -16.45
N ALA A 41 27.02 -9.88 -17.65
CA ALA A 41 26.76 -8.58 -18.26
C ALA A 41 25.28 -8.47 -18.61
N ILE A 42 24.63 -7.43 -18.07
CA ILE A 42 23.19 -7.24 -18.18
C ILE A 42 22.90 -6.21 -19.27
N LEU A 43 22.02 -6.59 -20.19
CA LEU A 43 21.50 -5.77 -21.26
C LEU A 43 20.06 -5.35 -20.93
N PHE A 44 19.75 -4.06 -21.06
CA PHE A 44 18.40 -3.53 -20.95
C PHE A 44 18.01 -2.88 -22.27
N HIS A 45 16.96 -3.40 -22.88
CA HIS A 45 16.42 -2.89 -24.14
C HIS A 45 14.92 -3.07 -24.18
N GLU A 46 14.19 -1.99 -24.39
CA GLU A 46 12.75 -2.00 -24.64
C GLU A 46 12.51 -2.14 -26.13
N GLU A 47 11.56 -2.98 -26.52
CA GLU A 47 11.23 -3.21 -27.92
C GLU A 47 10.85 -1.89 -28.62
N GLY A 48 11.44 -1.62 -29.78
CA GLY A 48 11.27 -0.36 -30.51
C GLY A 48 12.13 0.81 -30.03
N SER A 49 12.84 0.69 -28.89
CA SER A 49 13.83 1.70 -28.47
C SER A 49 15.04 1.72 -29.40
N LYS A 50 15.50 2.93 -29.74
CA LYS A 50 16.77 3.15 -30.45
C LYS A 50 17.99 2.99 -29.53
N ASP A 51 17.76 3.04 -28.22
CA ASP A 51 18.80 2.96 -27.20
C ASP A 51 18.72 1.64 -26.44
N PHE A 52 19.87 1.09 -26.08
CA PHE A 52 20.00 0.02 -25.08
C PHE A 52 21.03 0.41 -24.02
N LYS A 53 20.93 -0.23 -22.85
CA LYS A 53 21.91 -0.09 -21.77
C LYS A 53 22.63 -1.41 -21.53
N MET A 54 23.92 -1.35 -21.26
CA MET A 54 24.71 -2.51 -20.82
C MET A 54 25.42 -2.20 -19.50
N THR A 55 25.46 -3.18 -18.60
CA THR A 55 26.08 -3.02 -17.29
C THR A 55 26.77 -4.32 -16.87
N PHE A 56 28.01 -4.23 -16.41
CA PHE A 56 28.76 -5.37 -15.88
C PHE A 56 29.76 -4.94 -14.80
N ARG A 57 30.17 -5.88 -13.95
CA ARG A 57 31.18 -5.68 -12.91
C ARG A 57 32.48 -6.35 -13.32
N TYR A 58 33.54 -5.55 -13.42
CA TYR A 58 34.89 -6.00 -13.70
C TYR A 58 35.72 -6.05 -12.41
N VAL A 59 36.29 -7.21 -12.12
CA VAL A 59 37.15 -7.46 -10.95
C VAL A 59 38.53 -7.88 -11.42
N ASN A 60 39.56 -7.25 -10.87
CA ASN A 60 40.96 -7.64 -11.09
C ASN A 60 41.69 -7.61 -9.74
N SER A 61 41.99 -8.79 -9.21
CA SER A 61 42.60 -8.98 -7.89
C SER A 61 44.01 -8.39 -7.79
N VAL A 62 44.82 -8.55 -8.85
CA VAL A 62 46.20 -8.04 -8.92
C VAL A 62 46.23 -6.52 -8.78
N LEU A 63 45.32 -5.83 -9.47
CA LEU A 63 45.20 -4.38 -9.39
C LEU A 63 44.36 -3.89 -8.22
N ASN A 64 43.72 -4.77 -7.45
CA ASN A 64 42.70 -4.42 -6.46
C ASN A 64 41.61 -3.53 -7.07
N VAL A 65 41.12 -3.94 -8.23
CA VAL A 65 40.03 -3.29 -8.96
C VAL A 65 38.76 -4.10 -8.75
N ASP A 66 37.71 -3.42 -8.35
CA ASP A 66 36.35 -3.94 -8.33
C ASP A 66 35.43 -2.80 -8.74
N ARG A 67 34.99 -2.81 -10.00
CA ARG A 67 34.26 -1.67 -10.58
C ARG A 67 33.14 -2.12 -11.51
N GLN A 68 31.99 -1.48 -11.36
CA GLN A 68 30.90 -1.52 -12.31
C GLN A 68 31.12 -0.53 -13.46
N PHE A 69 30.87 -0.99 -14.69
CA PHE A 69 30.83 -0.19 -15.89
C PHE A 69 29.42 -0.17 -16.45
N ASN A 70 28.96 1.02 -16.86
CA ASN A 70 27.61 1.25 -17.39
C ASN A 70 27.73 1.95 -18.75
N PHE A 71 26.97 1.49 -19.72
CA PHE A 71 26.94 2.03 -21.07
C PHE A 71 25.49 2.26 -21.49
N GLN A 72 25.23 3.37 -22.19
CA GLN A 72 23.98 3.62 -22.92
C GLN A 72 24.34 3.94 -24.37
N ARG A 73 23.86 3.12 -25.30
CA ARG A 73 24.30 3.10 -26.70
C ARG A 73 23.11 2.97 -27.65
N GLN A 74 23.36 3.30 -28.91
CA GLN A 74 22.38 3.12 -29.99
C GLN A 74 22.39 1.67 -30.48
N VAL A 75 21.22 1.13 -30.76
CA VAL A 75 21.03 -0.23 -31.30
C VAL A 75 21.72 -0.40 -32.66
N ASP A 76 21.75 0.66 -33.47
CA ASP A 76 22.35 0.68 -34.80
C ASP A 76 23.87 0.94 -34.79
N GLU A 77 24.49 1.16 -33.63
CA GLU A 77 25.95 1.27 -33.53
C GLU A 77 26.61 -0.08 -33.90
N SER A 78 27.72 -0.05 -34.64
CA SER A 78 28.45 -1.28 -34.93
C SER A 78 29.07 -1.89 -33.67
N ILE A 79 29.16 -3.22 -33.64
CA ILE A 79 29.77 -3.96 -32.54
C ILE A 79 31.22 -3.50 -32.31
N ASN A 80 31.98 -3.25 -33.38
CA ASN A 80 33.37 -2.80 -33.28
C ASN A 80 33.50 -1.46 -32.53
N TYR A 81 32.65 -0.48 -32.88
CA TYR A 81 32.63 0.80 -32.15
C TYR A 81 32.25 0.62 -30.69
N PHE A 82 31.31 -0.27 -30.38
CA PHE A 82 30.93 -0.54 -29.00
C PHE A 82 32.06 -1.20 -28.21
N ILE A 83 32.73 -2.21 -28.78
CA ILE A 83 33.92 -2.87 -28.20
C ILE A 83 35.01 -1.84 -27.88
N GLN A 84 35.36 -0.96 -28.85
CA GLN A 84 36.36 0.09 -28.65
C GLN A 84 36.00 1.02 -27.49
N ARG A 85 34.71 1.33 -27.30
CA ARG A 85 34.25 2.14 -26.16
C ARG A 85 34.40 1.42 -24.84
N ILE A 86 34.07 0.13 -24.80
CA ILE A 86 34.26 -0.69 -23.60
C ILE A 86 35.74 -0.71 -23.23
N HIS A 87 36.61 -1.02 -24.20
CA HIS A 87 38.06 -1.04 -24.02
C HIS A 87 38.57 0.30 -23.50
N LYS A 88 38.26 1.40 -24.17
CA LYS A 88 38.68 2.74 -23.77
C LYS A 88 38.28 3.09 -22.34
N ASN A 89 37.06 2.75 -21.91
CA ASN A 89 36.59 3.05 -20.56
C ASN A 89 37.32 2.22 -19.50
N ILE A 90 37.51 0.92 -19.75
CA ILE A 90 38.24 0.03 -18.84
C ILE A 90 39.71 0.45 -18.77
N SER A 91 40.38 0.53 -19.92
CA SER A 91 41.80 0.88 -20.04
C SER A 91 42.12 2.24 -19.41
N SER A 92 41.28 3.27 -19.64
CA SER A 92 41.46 4.58 -19.01
C SER A 92 41.39 4.51 -17.48
N TYR A 93 40.50 3.66 -16.93
CA TYR A 93 40.41 3.48 -15.48
C TYR A 93 41.60 2.70 -14.91
N LEU A 94 42.00 1.61 -15.57
CA LEU A 94 43.15 0.80 -15.14
C LEU A 94 44.44 1.62 -15.17
N LEU A 95 44.67 2.43 -16.22
CA LEU A 95 45.81 3.34 -16.30
C LEU A 95 45.83 4.36 -15.15
N LYS A 96 44.68 4.92 -14.76
CA LYS A 96 44.58 5.82 -13.59
C LYS A 96 44.98 5.12 -12.29
N ILE A 97 44.60 3.86 -12.10
CA ILE A 97 44.97 3.08 -10.91
C ILE A 97 46.45 2.71 -10.92
N ILE A 98 46.98 2.25 -12.06
CA ILE A 98 48.39 1.91 -12.21
C ILE A 98 49.25 3.15 -11.94
N TYR A 99 48.88 4.32 -12.48
CA TYR A 99 49.58 5.58 -12.21
C TYR A 99 49.58 5.93 -10.72
N LYS A 100 48.44 5.80 -10.03
CA LYS A 100 48.35 6.03 -8.57
C LYS A 100 49.20 5.03 -7.76
N LYS A 101 49.28 3.77 -8.18
CA LYS A 101 50.10 2.74 -7.53
C LYS A 101 51.60 2.90 -7.78
N ARG A 102 52.02 3.32 -8.99
CA ARG A 102 53.42 3.62 -9.31
C ARG A 102 53.99 4.75 -8.44
N LYS A 103 53.18 5.76 -8.10
CA LYS A 103 53.54 6.80 -7.12
C LYS A 103 53.75 6.30 -5.68
N LYS A 104 53.35 5.05 -5.36
CA LYS A 104 53.43 4.43 -4.03
C LYS A 104 54.43 3.26 -3.96
N ASN A 105 55.43 3.19 -4.86
CA ASN A 105 56.48 2.17 -4.93
C ASN A 105 56.00 0.75 -5.24
N ASN A 106 55.45 0.51 -6.45
CA ASN A 106 55.41 -0.84 -7.03
C ASN A 106 55.59 -0.78 -8.55
N GLU A 107 56.52 -1.58 -9.08
CA GLU A 107 56.64 -1.88 -10.51
C GLU A 107 55.50 -2.81 -10.93
N ILE A 108 54.43 -2.21 -11.47
CA ILE A 108 53.33 -2.96 -12.10
C ILE A 108 53.27 -2.53 -13.56
N SER A 109 53.43 -3.49 -14.47
CA SER A 109 53.18 -3.36 -15.90
C SER A 109 52.14 -4.38 -16.32
N ILE A 110 50.98 -3.90 -16.77
CA ILE A 110 49.95 -4.72 -17.42
C ILE A 110 49.89 -4.27 -18.88
N LYS A 111 50.03 -5.21 -19.81
CA LYS A 111 49.72 -4.96 -21.22
C LYS A 111 48.20 -4.95 -21.38
N LEU A 112 47.67 -3.90 -22.00
CA LEU A 112 46.25 -3.73 -22.29
C LEU A 112 46.16 -3.76 -23.82
N ASP A 113 45.91 -4.94 -24.40
CA ASP A 113 45.85 -5.11 -25.85
C ASP A 113 44.42 -4.83 -26.35
N GLU A 114 44.27 -4.34 -27.58
CA GLU A 114 42.94 -3.96 -28.13
C GLU A 114 42.11 -5.19 -28.55
N ASN A 115 42.76 -6.31 -28.87
CA ASN A 115 42.12 -7.56 -29.31
C ASN A 115 41.51 -8.40 -28.16
N GLU A 116 41.49 -7.85 -26.95
CA GLU A 116 41.13 -8.58 -25.73
C GLU A 116 39.64 -8.45 -25.37
N ILE A 117 38.87 -7.62 -26.07
CA ILE A 117 37.42 -7.50 -25.85
C ILE A 117 36.66 -7.94 -27.11
N LYS A 118 35.76 -8.91 -26.97
CA LYS A 118 35.03 -9.49 -28.11
C LYS A 118 33.71 -10.11 -27.68
N PHE A 119 32.75 -10.15 -28.60
CA PHE A 119 31.54 -10.95 -28.45
C PHE A 119 31.70 -12.27 -29.21
N ILE A 120 31.35 -13.39 -28.58
CA ILE A 120 31.46 -14.74 -29.15
C ILE A 120 30.07 -15.37 -29.20
N LYS A 121 29.68 -15.90 -30.36
CA LYS A 121 28.47 -16.70 -30.56
C LYS A 121 28.88 -18.06 -31.15
N ASN A 122 28.45 -19.17 -30.55
CA ASN A 122 28.75 -20.53 -31.04
C ASN A 122 30.25 -20.75 -31.35
N HIS A 123 31.14 -20.34 -30.43
CA HIS A 123 32.61 -20.41 -30.57
C HIS A 123 33.24 -19.54 -31.66
N SER A 124 32.46 -18.69 -32.34
CA SER A 124 32.95 -17.77 -33.37
C SER A 124 32.84 -16.32 -32.90
N ILE A 125 33.83 -15.49 -33.23
CA ILE A 125 33.81 -14.04 -32.93
C ILE A 125 32.73 -13.40 -33.81
N LEU A 126 31.83 -12.62 -33.21
CA LEU A 126 30.83 -11.87 -33.97
C LEU A 126 31.53 -10.85 -34.89
N ASN A 127 31.06 -10.77 -36.14
CA ASN A 127 31.58 -9.78 -37.09
C ASN A 127 31.34 -8.36 -36.54
N GLY A 128 32.43 -7.60 -36.37
CA GLY A 128 32.42 -6.25 -35.81
C GLY A 128 31.63 -5.22 -36.63
N ASP A 129 31.39 -5.48 -37.91
CA ASP A 129 30.60 -4.61 -38.80
C ASP A 129 29.09 -4.76 -38.61
N LEU A 130 28.65 -5.84 -37.94
CA LEU A 130 27.25 -5.98 -37.53
C LEU A 130 26.87 -4.90 -36.52
N THR A 131 25.59 -4.60 -36.42
CA THR A 131 25.06 -3.67 -35.42
C THR A 131 24.82 -4.35 -34.07
N CYS A 132 24.78 -3.56 -33.01
CA CYS A 132 24.48 -4.04 -31.65
C CYS A 132 23.09 -4.70 -31.54
N LYS A 133 22.18 -4.44 -32.50
CA LYS A 133 20.92 -5.18 -32.67
C LYS A 133 21.13 -6.70 -32.67
N SER A 134 22.18 -7.19 -33.34
CA SER A 134 22.48 -8.63 -33.41
C SER A 134 22.83 -9.26 -32.05
N ILE A 135 23.35 -8.45 -31.12
CA ILE A 135 23.59 -8.87 -29.72
C ILE A 135 22.27 -8.95 -28.95
N LEU A 136 21.33 -8.05 -29.22
CA LEU A 136 20.04 -7.94 -28.52
C LEU A 136 19.01 -8.99 -28.97
N GLU A 137 19.08 -9.47 -30.21
CA GLU A 137 18.12 -10.45 -30.75
C GLU A 137 18.41 -11.90 -30.31
N ASN A 138 19.65 -12.21 -29.90
CA ASN A 138 20.08 -13.57 -29.54
C ASN A 138 21.06 -13.58 -28.36
N SER A 139 20.80 -12.76 -27.34
CA SER A 139 21.76 -12.51 -26.26
C SER A 139 22.15 -13.78 -25.47
N THR A 140 21.27 -14.78 -25.36
CA THR A 140 21.51 -16.00 -24.56
C THR A 140 22.67 -16.86 -25.07
N ASP A 141 22.93 -16.84 -26.37
CA ASP A 141 23.99 -17.65 -27.02
C ASP A 141 25.29 -16.87 -27.19
N ILE A 142 25.31 -15.62 -26.72
CA ILE A 142 26.41 -14.69 -26.91
C ILE A 142 27.12 -14.50 -25.56
N LYS A 143 28.44 -14.63 -25.59
CA LYS A 143 29.32 -14.28 -24.47
C LYS A 143 30.08 -13.00 -24.79
N LEU A 144 30.26 -12.14 -23.80
CA LEU A 144 31.20 -11.03 -23.86
C LEU A 144 32.50 -11.47 -23.19
N VAL A 145 33.62 -11.42 -23.90
CA VAL A 145 34.95 -11.66 -23.33
C VAL A 145 35.61 -10.31 -23.10
N ILE A 146 36.13 -10.10 -21.89
CA ILE A 146 36.93 -8.92 -21.53
C ILE A 146 38.24 -9.44 -20.94
N PHE A 147 39.34 -9.27 -21.66
CA PHE A 147 40.63 -9.90 -21.34
C PHE A 147 40.46 -11.42 -21.22
N ASP A 148 40.87 -12.01 -20.11
CA ASP A 148 40.78 -13.44 -19.86
C ASP A 148 39.45 -13.86 -19.19
N THR A 149 38.48 -12.95 -19.11
CA THR A 149 37.23 -13.17 -18.38
C THR A 149 36.03 -13.25 -19.32
N GLU A 150 35.32 -14.38 -19.29
CA GLU A 150 34.05 -14.54 -19.99
C GLU A 150 32.87 -14.03 -19.16
N TYR A 151 31.97 -13.31 -19.82
CA TYR A 151 30.72 -12.80 -19.26
C TYR A 151 29.54 -13.42 -20.00
N ILE A 152 28.61 -13.98 -19.23
CA ILE A 152 27.31 -14.41 -19.74
C ILE A 152 26.44 -13.16 -19.93
N LEU A 153 25.87 -13.00 -21.13
CA LEU A 153 24.92 -11.93 -21.38
C LEU A 153 23.54 -12.33 -20.83
N LYS A 154 22.92 -11.42 -20.09
CA LYS A 154 21.53 -11.56 -19.65
C LYS A 154 20.74 -10.35 -20.07
N GLN A 155 19.53 -10.55 -20.58
CA GLN A 155 18.73 -9.46 -21.14
C GLN A 155 17.44 -9.28 -20.36
N ASN A 156 17.14 -8.03 -20.03
CA ASN A 156 15.90 -7.60 -19.36
C ASN A 156 15.59 -8.41 -18.10
N VAL A 157 16.64 -8.84 -17.37
CA VAL A 157 16.50 -9.50 -16.07
C VAL A 157 15.76 -8.60 -15.08
N PRO A 158 15.15 -9.15 -14.02
CA PRO A 158 14.52 -8.36 -12.97
C PRO A 158 15.47 -7.27 -12.46
N TYR A 159 15.04 -6.01 -12.47
CA TYR A 159 15.94 -4.91 -12.10
C TYR A 159 15.24 -3.84 -11.30
N ILE A 160 15.80 -3.53 -10.13
CA ILE A 160 15.28 -2.52 -9.21
C ILE A 160 15.85 -1.16 -9.62
N SER A 161 14.98 -0.27 -10.11
CA SER A 161 15.35 1.10 -10.43
C SER A 161 15.39 1.98 -9.19
N LYS A 162 14.53 1.69 -8.21
CA LYS A 162 14.43 2.48 -6.97
C LYS A 162 13.93 1.63 -5.81
N ILE A 163 14.62 1.73 -4.69
CA ILE A 163 14.21 1.16 -3.41
C ILE A 163 14.43 2.18 -2.30
N GLU A 164 13.49 2.31 -1.37
CA GLU A 164 13.59 3.19 -0.20
C GLU A 164 13.06 2.48 1.05
N ILE A 165 13.60 2.83 2.22
CA ILE A 165 13.11 2.41 3.54
C ILE A 165 12.30 3.59 4.15
N PRO A 166 11.20 3.34 4.90
CA PRO A 166 10.44 4.37 5.60
C PRO A 166 11.31 5.34 6.40
N ILE A 167 10.84 6.59 6.47
CA ILE A 167 11.50 7.63 7.26
C ILE A 167 11.43 7.29 8.76
N TYR A 168 10.27 6.85 9.25
CA TYR A 168 10.10 6.39 10.62
C TYR A 168 10.40 4.89 10.72
N LEU A 169 11.19 4.53 11.72
CA LEU A 169 11.54 3.16 12.05
C LEU A 169 11.13 2.91 13.49
N LEU A 170 9.95 2.34 13.72
CA LEU A 170 9.37 2.25 15.06
C LEU A 170 9.43 0.81 15.57
N VAL A 171 9.86 0.64 16.83
CA VAL A 171 9.81 -0.66 17.51
C VAL A 171 8.38 -1.20 17.53
N GLY A 172 8.21 -2.47 17.14
CA GLY A 172 6.91 -3.13 17.12
C GLY A 172 6.03 -2.79 15.92
N PHE A 173 6.52 -2.01 14.95
CA PHE A 173 5.81 -1.69 13.71
C PHE A 173 6.50 -2.33 12.50
N PRO A 174 5.74 -2.83 11.52
CA PRO A 174 6.31 -3.45 10.34
C PRO A 174 7.05 -2.41 9.48
N ILE A 175 8.33 -2.65 9.24
CA ILE A 175 9.17 -1.92 8.30
C ILE A 175 9.25 -2.73 7.01
N TYR A 176 9.09 -2.05 5.88
CA TYR A 176 9.01 -2.63 4.54
C TYR A 176 9.71 -1.68 3.55
N PRO A 177 9.98 -2.10 2.31
CA PRO A 177 10.45 -1.21 1.25
C PRO A 177 9.35 -0.20 0.85
N SER A 178 9.34 1.00 1.45
CA SER A 178 8.30 2.03 1.20
C SER A 178 8.30 2.60 -0.21
N LYS A 179 9.38 2.40 -0.96
CA LYS A 179 9.36 2.47 -2.42
C LYS A 179 10.04 1.23 -2.96
N PHE A 180 9.44 0.62 -3.97
CA PHE A 180 10.00 -0.54 -4.66
C PHE A 180 9.54 -0.53 -6.12
N GLU A 181 10.38 0.06 -6.96
CA GLU A 181 10.15 0.26 -8.38
C GLU A 181 11.23 -0.48 -9.19
N GLY A 182 10.83 -1.03 -10.32
CA GLY A 182 11.72 -1.77 -11.18
C GLY A 182 11.00 -2.38 -12.38
N THR A 183 11.77 -3.00 -13.24
CA THR A 183 11.31 -3.63 -14.49
C THR A 183 11.46 -5.14 -14.41
N ASN A 184 10.50 -5.86 -14.99
CA ASN A 184 10.45 -7.32 -15.00
C ASN A 184 10.60 -7.95 -13.59
N ILE A 185 10.00 -7.34 -12.56
CA ILE A 185 10.06 -7.84 -11.18
C ILE A 185 8.70 -8.40 -10.78
N ASN A 186 8.70 -9.64 -10.29
CA ASN A 186 7.65 -10.12 -9.40
C ASN A 186 8.00 -9.70 -7.96
N LYS A 187 7.31 -8.68 -7.47
CA LYS A 187 7.64 -8.05 -6.19
C LYS A 187 7.45 -8.99 -4.99
N VAL A 188 6.46 -9.87 -5.07
CA VAL A 188 6.13 -10.83 -4.02
C VAL A 188 7.17 -11.94 -3.96
N ASN A 189 7.69 -12.38 -5.11
CA ASN A 189 8.66 -13.48 -5.17
C ASN A 189 10.11 -13.02 -4.94
N SER A 190 10.37 -11.71 -4.89
CA SER A 190 11.69 -11.17 -4.63
C SER A 190 12.16 -11.51 -3.21
N VAL A 191 13.45 -11.71 -3.02
CA VAL A 191 14.02 -12.07 -1.71
C VAL A 191 14.46 -10.81 -0.99
N PHE A 192 14.13 -10.71 0.29
CA PHE A 192 14.46 -9.57 1.14
C PHE A 192 15.16 -10.08 2.40
N ILE A 193 16.30 -9.49 2.72
CA ILE A 193 17.14 -9.87 3.85
C ILE A 193 17.47 -8.61 4.65
N TRP A 194 17.15 -8.64 5.94
CA TRP A 194 17.28 -7.50 6.83
C TRP A 194 18.50 -7.64 7.74
N TYR A 195 19.16 -6.51 7.96
CA TYR A 195 20.31 -6.38 8.84
C TYR A 195 20.14 -5.16 9.76
N VAL A 196 20.67 -5.28 10.98
CA VAL A 196 20.78 -4.18 11.93
C VAL A 196 22.25 -3.83 12.17
N LYS A 197 22.57 -2.54 12.29
CA LYS A 197 23.94 -2.07 12.56
C LYS A 197 24.22 -2.05 14.06
N LYS A 198 24.99 -3.02 14.55
CA LYS A 198 25.44 -3.09 15.96
C LYS A 198 26.96 -3.13 16.00
N ASN A 199 27.58 -2.30 16.84
CA ASN A 199 29.05 -2.22 16.98
C ASN A 199 29.82 -2.09 15.65
N LYS A 200 29.32 -1.26 14.72
CA LYS A 200 29.85 -1.07 13.35
C LYS A 200 29.80 -2.31 12.43
N GLN A 201 29.14 -3.39 12.85
CA GLN A 201 28.92 -4.59 12.04
C GLN A 201 27.44 -4.71 11.66
N TRP A 202 27.18 -5.30 10.49
CA TRP A 202 25.84 -5.62 10.02
C TRP A 202 25.48 -7.03 10.50
N ILE A 203 24.48 -7.13 11.37
CA ILE A 203 23.99 -8.40 11.91
C ILE A 203 22.69 -8.76 11.20
N HIS A 204 22.60 -9.97 10.67
CA HIS A 204 21.37 -10.50 10.07
C HIS A 204 20.26 -10.63 11.12
N VAL A 205 19.06 -10.12 10.82
CA VAL A 205 17.94 -10.09 11.78
C VAL A 205 16.64 -10.70 11.24
N GLY A 206 16.55 -10.98 9.94
CA GLY A 206 15.37 -11.63 9.39
C GLY A 206 15.32 -11.61 7.88
N GLU A 207 14.41 -12.42 7.34
CA GLU A 207 14.13 -12.55 5.92
C GLU A 207 12.64 -12.31 5.67
N GLY A 208 12.31 -11.81 4.47
CA GLY A 208 10.94 -11.50 4.06
C GLY A 208 10.69 -10.02 3.86
N PHE A 209 9.52 -9.72 3.28
CA PHE A 209 9.16 -8.35 2.88
C PHE A 209 9.12 -7.38 4.06
N PHE A 210 8.75 -7.86 5.25
CA PHE A 210 8.68 -7.08 6.47
C PHE A 210 9.79 -7.43 7.45
N TYR A 211 10.23 -6.43 8.21
CA TYR A 211 10.95 -6.60 9.46
C TYR A 211 10.27 -5.80 10.55
N VAL A 212 10.11 -6.38 11.75
CA VAL A 212 9.53 -5.68 12.91
C VAL A 212 10.65 -5.41 13.92
N PRO A 213 11.12 -4.16 14.06
CA PRO A 213 12.21 -3.83 14.98
C PRO A 213 11.83 -4.12 16.43
N THR A 214 12.82 -4.55 17.20
CA THR A 214 12.69 -4.84 18.64
C THR A 214 13.29 -3.73 19.49
N ILE A 215 13.04 -3.76 20.81
CA ILE A 215 13.67 -2.84 21.76
C ILE A 215 15.20 -2.86 21.65
N SER A 216 15.80 -4.02 21.31
CA SER A 216 17.24 -4.16 21.16
C SER A 216 17.83 -3.45 19.93
N ASP A 217 16.97 -2.95 19.03
CA ASP A 217 17.37 -2.29 17.80
C ASP A 217 17.32 -0.76 17.92
N ILE A 218 16.80 -0.21 19.02
CA ILE A 218 16.71 1.23 19.25
C ILE A 218 18.10 1.89 19.08
N GLY A 219 18.15 2.97 18.31
CA GLY A 219 19.38 3.68 18.00
C GLY A 219 20.19 3.08 16.84
N CYS A 220 19.81 1.90 16.33
CA CYS A 220 20.49 1.26 15.21
C CYS A 220 19.94 1.73 13.86
N GLN A 221 20.81 1.71 12.83
CA GLN A 221 20.37 1.77 11.43
C GLN A 221 19.96 0.38 10.95
N LEU A 222 19.04 0.34 9.99
CA LEU A 222 18.66 -0.87 9.26
C LEU A 222 19.30 -0.88 7.88
N LYS A 223 19.57 -2.08 7.37
CA LYS A 223 19.92 -2.32 5.96
C LYS A 223 19.02 -3.41 5.43
N ILE A 224 18.50 -3.22 4.23
CA ILE A 224 17.82 -4.28 3.48
C ILE A 224 18.66 -4.62 2.26
N SER A 225 18.85 -5.93 2.04
CA SER A 225 19.36 -6.50 0.80
C SER A 225 18.20 -7.16 0.07
N CYS A 226 18.00 -6.81 -1.20
CA CYS A 226 16.93 -7.35 -2.01
C CYS A 226 17.50 -8.01 -3.26
N ILE A 227 17.07 -9.24 -3.55
CA ILE A 227 17.35 -9.94 -4.80
C ILE A 227 16.04 -9.94 -5.60
N PRO A 228 15.93 -9.10 -6.65
CA PRO A 228 14.72 -9.06 -7.46
C PRO A 228 14.59 -10.36 -8.26
N LYS A 229 13.37 -10.89 -8.31
CA LYS A 229 13.05 -12.09 -9.08
C LYS A 229 11.86 -11.85 -9.99
N ASN A 230 11.79 -12.59 -11.09
CA ASN A 230 10.54 -12.86 -11.81
C ASN A 230 10.22 -14.35 -11.64
N ASN A 231 9.44 -14.93 -12.56
CA ASN A 231 9.05 -16.34 -12.48
C ASN A 231 10.17 -17.30 -12.92
N THR A 232 11.21 -16.83 -13.63
CA THR A 232 12.21 -17.67 -14.30
C THR A 232 13.65 -17.40 -13.83
N GLU A 233 13.98 -16.17 -13.44
CA GLU A 233 15.34 -15.73 -13.17
C GLU A 233 15.44 -14.72 -12.02
N CYS A 234 16.68 -14.45 -11.62
CA CYS A 234 17.03 -13.47 -10.59
C CYS A 234 17.87 -12.35 -11.20
N GLY A 235 17.60 -11.12 -10.76
CA GLY A 235 18.40 -9.96 -11.07
C GLY A 235 19.56 -9.71 -10.10
N PRO A 236 20.28 -8.59 -10.27
CA PRO A 236 21.35 -8.20 -9.37
C PRO A 236 20.78 -7.79 -8.00
N SER A 237 21.47 -8.20 -6.94
CA SER A 237 21.09 -7.83 -5.59
C SER A 237 21.32 -6.34 -5.35
N ILE A 238 20.44 -5.69 -4.61
CA ILE A 238 20.55 -4.29 -4.23
C ILE A 238 20.56 -4.16 -2.71
N GLU A 239 21.43 -3.32 -2.18
CA GLU A 239 21.46 -2.99 -0.76
C GLU A 239 21.16 -1.52 -0.55
N ILE A 240 20.34 -1.23 0.46
CA ILE A 240 20.08 0.14 0.92
C ILE A 240 20.11 0.20 2.45
N ILE A 241 20.72 1.26 2.97
CA ILE A 241 20.80 1.57 4.40
C ILE A 241 19.80 2.67 4.73
N SER A 242 19.15 2.56 5.89
CA SER A 242 18.22 3.58 6.37
C SER A 242 18.93 4.90 6.69
N ASN A 243 18.30 6.00 6.30
CA ASN A 243 18.76 7.35 6.64
C ASN A 243 18.48 7.71 8.10
N SER A 244 17.44 7.08 8.68
CA SER A 244 17.05 7.19 10.08
C SER A 244 17.52 5.99 10.90
N ILE A 245 17.41 6.14 12.22
CA ILE A 245 17.62 5.08 13.21
C ILE A 245 16.28 4.57 13.74
N VAL A 246 16.27 3.35 14.26
CA VAL A 246 15.13 2.80 14.99
C VAL A 246 14.87 3.63 16.24
N GLN A 247 13.62 4.00 16.42
CA GLN A 247 13.11 4.83 17.51
C GLN A 247 12.06 4.04 18.30
N ILE A 248 11.78 4.52 19.51
CA ILE A 248 10.64 4.03 20.27
C ILE A 248 9.35 4.32 19.48
N GLY A 249 8.48 3.31 19.37
CA GLY A 249 7.14 3.53 18.84
C GLY A 249 6.28 4.32 19.82
N PRO A 250 5.04 4.66 19.43
CA PRO A 250 4.06 5.08 20.41
C PRO A 250 3.86 4.00 21.48
N ASN A 251 3.26 4.40 22.60
CA ASN A 251 2.77 3.46 23.61
C ASN A 251 1.67 2.56 23.00
N LEU A 252 1.04 1.74 23.84
CA LEU A 252 -0.06 0.85 23.44
C LEU A 252 -1.08 1.58 22.54
N CYS A 253 -1.22 1.10 21.30
CA CYS A 253 -2.22 1.61 20.38
C CYS A 253 -3.58 0.94 20.66
N PRO A 254 -4.72 1.64 20.49
CA PRO A 254 -6.03 1.03 20.71
C PRO A 254 -6.25 -0.27 19.94
N PHE A 255 -5.71 -0.37 18.72
CA PHE A 255 -5.78 -1.60 17.91
C PHE A 255 -4.95 -2.77 18.46
N ASP A 256 -3.93 -2.55 19.30
CA ASP A 256 -3.14 -3.63 19.89
C ASP A 256 -4.00 -4.50 20.83
N VAL A 257 -4.91 -3.89 21.58
CA VAL A 257 -5.89 -4.61 22.41
C VAL A 257 -6.87 -5.38 21.53
N ARG A 258 -7.31 -4.77 20.44
CA ARG A 258 -8.24 -5.39 19.47
C ARG A 258 -7.59 -6.58 18.75
N HIS A 259 -6.28 -6.53 18.49
CA HIS A 259 -5.52 -7.62 17.90
C HIS A 259 -5.52 -8.89 18.76
N ALA A 260 -5.78 -8.78 20.06
CA ALA A 260 -5.93 -9.94 20.94
C ALA A 260 -7.12 -10.86 20.52
N PHE A 261 -8.14 -10.29 19.86
CA PHE A 261 -9.31 -11.01 19.35
C PHE A 261 -9.12 -11.54 17.92
N THR A 262 -8.07 -11.08 17.23
CA THR A 262 -7.83 -11.38 15.81
C THR A 262 -6.49 -12.07 15.54
N LYS A 263 -5.88 -12.68 16.57
CA LYS A 263 -4.56 -13.33 16.50
C LYS A 263 -4.38 -14.31 15.33
N ASN A 264 -5.45 -15.03 14.98
CA ASN A 264 -5.43 -16.03 13.93
C ASN A 264 -6.43 -15.69 12.82
N LYS A 265 -6.09 -16.07 11.58
CA LYS A 265 -7.06 -16.18 10.49
C LYS A 265 -8.16 -17.18 10.85
N LEU A 266 -9.38 -16.92 10.41
CA LEU A 266 -10.50 -17.84 10.60
C LEU A 266 -10.40 -19.06 9.66
N ARG A 267 -11.04 -20.15 10.04
CA ARG A 267 -11.13 -21.40 9.24
C ARG A 267 -12.58 -21.80 8.98
N ASN A 268 -12.77 -22.71 8.04
CA ASN A 268 -14.07 -23.27 7.64
C ASN A 268 -15.01 -22.15 7.14
N LYS A 269 -16.32 -22.38 7.24
CA LYS A 269 -17.40 -21.46 6.85
C LYS A 269 -17.43 -20.07 7.55
N ASN A 270 -16.33 -19.57 8.09
CA ASN A 270 -16.21 -18.26 8.72
C ASN A 270 -15.17 -17.40 7.99
N PHE A 271 -15.44 -16.11 7.87
CA PHE A 271 -14.51 -15.14 7.32
C PHE A 271 -14.60 -13.81 8.07
N ARG A 272 -13.52 -13.05 8.07
CA ARG A 272 -13.43 -11.76 8.78
C ARG A 272 -13.48 -10.60 7.81
N VAL A 273 -14.25 -9.56 8.14
CA VAL A 273 -14.40 -8.35 7.34
C VAL A 273 -13.96 -7.14 8.15
N THR A 274 -13.17 -6.26 7.54
CA THR A 274 -12.83 -4.94 8.09
C THR A 274 -13.32 -3.83 7.16
N SER A 275 -13.95 -2.78 7.71
CA SER A 275 -14.25 -1.52 7.00
C SER A 275 -13.58 -0.37 7.73
N TYR A 276 -12.83 0.48 7.01
CA TYR A 276 -12.04 1.54 7.64
C TYR A 276 -11.76 2.74 6.73
N ASN A 277 -12.22 3.92 7.13
CA ASN A 277 -11.76 5.19 6.57
C ASN A 277 -10.38 5.52 7.17
N ILE A 278 -9.35 5.60 6.32
CA ILE A 278 -7.95 5.75 6.77
C ILE A 278 -7.42 7.20 6.75
N LEU A 279 -8.32 8.18 6.57
CA LEU A 279 -8.01 9.61 6.49
C LEU A 279 -6.97 9.95 5.41
N ALA A 280 -7.42 10.48 4.28
CA ALA A 280 -6.55 10.74 3.14
C ALA A 280 -5.52 11.82 3.47
N ASN A 281 -4.31 11.67 2.91
CA ASN A 281 -3.23 12.63 3.10
C ASN A 281 -3.63 14.03 2.61
N VAL A 282 -4.34 14.08 1.47
CA VAL A 282 -4.84 15.33 0.86
C VAL A 282 -5.71 16.15 1.83
N TYR A 283 -6.41 15.52 2.76
CA TYR A 283 -7.19 16.22 3.78
C TYR A 283 -6.35 16.49 5.03
N SER A 284 -5.57 15.52 5.51
CA SER A 284 -4.79 15.67 6.75
C SER A 284 -3.66 16.70 6.67
N GLU A 285 -3.11 16.99 5.49
CA GLU A 285 -1.96 17.90 5.36
C GLU A 285 -2.30 19.39 5.28
N THR A 286 -3.57 19.74 5.11
CA THR A 286 -4.00 21.14 4.99
C THR A 286 -3.75 21.93 6.29
N SER A 287 -3.53 23.25 6.19
CA SER A 287 -3.43 24.12 7.37
C SER A 287 -4.73 24.08 8.19
N PHE A 288 -5.89 24.07 7.53
CA PHE A 288 -7.17 23.93 8.22
C PHE A 288 -7.25 22.63 9.04
N SER A 289 -6.83 21.49 8.50
CA SER A 289 -6.82 20.25 9.26
C SER A 289 -5.86 20.27 10.43
N LYS A 290 -4.67 20.84 10.24
CA LYS A 290 -3.62 20.94 11.28
C LYS A 290 -3.99 21.90 12.40
N ASP A 291 -4.57 23.04 12.07
CA ASP A 291 -4.74 24.16 12.99
C ASP A 291 -6.17 24.23 13.56
N ILE A 292 -7.16 23.65 12.89
CA ILE A 292 -8.59 23.74 13.24
C ILE A 292 -9.23 22.39 13.53
N LEU A 293 -9.10 21.39 12.63
CA LEU A 293 -9.74 20.08 12.85
C LEU A 293 -9.01 19.24 13.89
N TYR A 294 -7.68 19.20 13.80
CA TYR A 294 -6.82 18.33 14.62
C TYR A 294 -5.71 19.11 15.36
N PRO A 295 -5.99 20.26 16.01
CA PRO A 295 -4.96 21.06 16.69
C PRO A 295 -4.32 20.32 17.88
N TYR A 296 -4.99 19.29 18.40
CA TYR A 296 -4.51 18.42 19.47
C TYR A 296 -3.53 17.33 18.97
N CYS A 297 -3.49 17.04 17.68
CA CYS A 297 -2.64 16.00 17.11
C CYS A 297 -1.29 16.59 16.66
N PRO A 298 -0.15 16.11 17.18
CA PRO A 298 1.16 16.57 16.72
C PRO A 298 1.34 16.38 15.20
N HIS A 299 1.89 17.39 14.51
CA HIS A 299 2.03 17.33 13.04
C HIS A 299 2.78 16.10 12.52
N TYR A 300 3.76 15.58 13.28
CA TYR A 300 4.47 14.37 12.88
C TYR A 300 3.57 13.13 12.90
N ALA A 301 2.60 13.06 13.82
CA ALA A 301 1.64 11.96 13.94
C ALA A 301 0.49 12.10 12.93
N LEU A 302 0.20 13.32 12.48
CA LEU A 302 -0.74 13.58 11.38
C LEU A 302 -0.13 13.28 10.00
N SER A 303 1.20 13.34 9.87
CA SER A 303 1.92 13.03 8.63
C SER A 303 1.69 11.59 8.18
N MET A 304 1.40 11.40 6.88
CA MET A 304 1.20 10.08 6.30
C MET A 304 2.42 9.16 6.46
N ASP A 305 3.64 9.68 6.52
CA ASP A 305 4.84 8.86 6.74
C ASP A 305 4.84 8.16 8.10
N TYR A 306 4.18 8.74 9.11
CA TYR A 306 3.96 8.11 10.40
C TYR A 306 2.69 7.25 10.38
N ARG A 307 1.56 7.81 9.93
CA ARG A 307 0.24 7.14 9.95
C ARG A 307 0.26 5.82 9.20
N LYS A 308 0.93 5.74 8.05
CA LYS A 308 0.97 4.50 7.24
C LYS A 308 1.56 3.30 7.98
N LEU A 309 2.51 3.51 8.91
CA LEU A 309 3.06 2.43 9.74
C LEU A 309 2.02 1.88 10.71
N LEU A 310 1.24 2.77 11.32
CA LEU A 310 0.14 2.42 12.23
C LEU A 310 -1.01 1.76 11.44
N ILE A 311 -1.40 2.31 10.29
CA ILE A 311 -2.43 1.74 9.40
C ILE A 311 -2.06 0.30 9.00
N LEU A 312 -0.81 0.09 8.57
CA LEU A 312 -0.36 -1.25 8.17
C LEU A 312 -0.33 -2.20 9.36
N LYS A 313 0.22 -1.80 10.51
CA LYS A 313 0.20 -2.63 11.72
C LYS A 313 -1.24 -3.01 12.11
N GLU A 314 -2.13 -2.03 12.10
CA GLU A 314 -3.55 -2.19 12.44
C GLU A 314 -4.25 -3.19 11.50
N ILE A 315 -4.17 -2.98 10.18
CA ILE A 315 -4.86 -3.80 9.18
C ILE A 315 -4.28 -5.22 9.16
N ILE A 316 -2.95 -5.38 9.22
CA ILE A 316 -2.30 -6.69 9.23
C ILE A 316 -2.71 -7.49 10.47
N GLY A 317 -2.69 -6.88 11.65
CA GLY A 317 -3.03 -7.56 12.90
C GLY A 317 -4.50 -7.99 13.00
N TYR A 318 -5.41 -7.40 12.22
CA TYR A 318 -6.79 -7.88 12.14
C TYR A 318 -6.92 -9.22 11.41
N ASN A 319 -5.94 -9.67 10.62
CA ASN A 319 -6.03 -10.94 9.87
C ASN A 319 -7.38 -11.10 9.14
N SER A 320 -7.89 -10.01 8.55
CA SER A 320 -9.20 -10.00 7.91
C SER A 320 -9.17 -10.72 6.57
N ASP A 321 -10.22 -11.43 6.19
CA ASP A 321 -10.27 -12.04 4.87
C ASP A 321 -10.72 -11.04 3.78
N ILE A 322 -11.47 -10.00 4.16
CA ILE A 322 -11.90 -8.90 3.30
C ILE A 322 -11.64 -7.58 4.03
N ILE A 323 -11.05 -6.60 3.34
CA ILE A 323 -10.75 -5.28 3.90
C ILE A 323 -11.27 -4.22 2.92
N CYS A 324 -12.25 -3.42 3.35
CA CYS A 324 -12.82 -2.30 2.61
C CYS A 324 -12.28 -0.99 3.19
N LEU A 325 -11.57 -0.21 2.39
CA LEU A 325 -10.96 1.04 2.81
C LEU A 325 -11.57 2.23 2.07
N GLN A 326 -11.73 3.34 2.79
CA GLN A 326 -12.13 4.64 2.26
C GLN A 326 -10.99 5.64 2.47
N GLU A 327 -10.97 6.72 1.68
CA GLU A 327 -9.94 7.77 1.77
C GLU A 327 -8.51 7.28 1.52
N VAL A 328 -8.37 6.38 0.55
CA VAL A 328 -7.06 5.83 0.21
C VAL A 328 -6.41 6.68 -0.87
N ASP A 329 -5.31 7.36 -0.57
CA ASP A 329 -4.54 8.07 -1.60
C ASP A 329 -3.94 7.10 -2.63
N ALA A 330 -3.89 7.48 -3.91
CA ALA A 330 -3.38 6.62 -4.98
C ALA A 330 -1.94 6.14 -4.74
N THR A 331 -1.09 7.01 -4.20
CA THR A 331 0.29 6.68 -3.88
C THR A 331 0.39 5.72 -2.70
N ILE A 332 -0.47 5.89 -1.69
CA ILE A 332 -0.53 5.02 -0.51
C ILE A 332 -1.08 3.64 -0.87
N TYR A 333 -2.10 3.59 -1.74
CA TYR A 333 -2.55 2.32 -2.32
C TYR A 333 -1.40 1.60 -3.04
N LYS A 334 -0.76 2.25 -4.02
CA LYS A 334 0.22 1.61 -4.90
C LYS A 334 1.52 1.21 -4.18
N ASN A 335 2.04 2.10 -3.34
CA ASN A 335 3.40 1.98 -2.81
C ASN A 335 3.44 1.35 -1.41
N ASP A 336 2.34 1.41 -0.66
CA ASP A 336 2.30 0.93 0.72
C ASP A 336 1.31 -0.23 0.87
N LEU A 337 0.02 -0.02 0.65
CA LEU A 337 -1.02 -1.02 0.95
C LEU A 337 -1.00 -2.22 -0.01
N GLN A 338 -1.01 -1.99 -1.32
CA GLN A 338 -1.07 -3.04 -2.33
C GLN A 338 0.12 -3.99 -2.22
N ILE A 339 1.33 -3.45 -2.22
CA ILE A 339 2.54 -4.26 -2.16
C ILE A 339 2.65 -5.03 -0.83
N SER A 340 2.32 -4.37 0.29
CA SER A 340 2.39 -4.96 1.63
C SER A 340 1.37 -6.09 1.81
N LEU A 341 0.12 -5.86 1.42
CA LEU A 341 -0.93 -6.87 1.55
C LEU A 341 -0.77 -7.99 0.51
N SER A 342 -0.24 -7.73 -0.68
CA SER A 342 0.13 -8.79 -1.63
C SER A 342 1.25 -9.69 -1.13
N ALA A 343 2.22 -9.15 -0.37
CA ALA A 343 3.20 -9.98 0.34
C ALA A 343 2.57 -10.90 1.40
N LEU A 344 1.33 -10.62 1.81
CA LEU A 344 0.53 -11.42 2.74
C LEU A 344 -0.59 -12.20 2.02
N ASN A 345 -0.47 -12.40 0.70
CA ASN A 345 -1.38 -13.16 -0.15
C ASN A 345 -2.77 -12.52 -0.36
N TYR A 346 -2.88 -11.20 -0.21
CA TYR A 346 -4.06 -10.46 -0.61
C TYR A 346 -3.95 -9.95 -2.05
N ASN A 347 -5.09 -9.88 -2.71
CA ASN A 347 -5.24 -9.16 -3.97
C ASN A 347 -6.31 -8.09 -3.78
N SER A 348 -6.39 -7.14 -4.70
CA SER A 348 -7.15 -5.92 -4.48
C SER A 348 -7.71 -5.30 -5.74
N VAL A 349 -8.72 -4.44 -5.53
CA VAL A 349 -9.25 -3.51 -6.50
C VAL A 349 -9.22 -2.11 -5.90
N TYR A 350 -8.97 -1.11 -6.74
CA TYR A 350 -8.87 0.29 -6.33
C TYR A 350 -9.49 1.20 -7.38
N ASN A 351 -10.33 2.12 -6.94
CA ASN A 351 -11.02 3.07 -7.81
C ASN A 351 -10.96 4.47 -7.20
N LEU A 352 -10.48 5.43 -8.00
CA LEU A 352 -10.42 6.84 -7.63
C LEU A 352 -11.80 7.49 -7.69
N LYS A 353 -12.06 8.45 -6.80
CA LYS A 353 -13.25 9.32 -6.86
C LYS A 353 -13.08 10.47 -7.88
N ASN A 354 -12.62 10.16 -9.10
CA ASN A 354 -12.25 11.09 -10.19
C ASN A 354 -10.92 11.87 -9.94
N ASP A 355 -10.80 13.15 -10.36
CA ASP A 355 -9.60 14.02 -10.23
C ASP A 355 -9.07 14.21 -8.79
N LEU A 356 -9.78 13.70 -7.79
CA LEU A 356 -9.32 13.63 -6.41
C LEU A 356 -8.14 12.66 -6.29
N LYS A 357 -7.21 12.94 -5.38
CA LYS A 357 -6.04 12.08 -5.16
C LYS A 357 -6.32 10.85 -4.28
N GLU A 358 -7.58 10.65 -3.88
CA GLU A 358 -8.05 9.54 -3.02
C GLU A 358 -9.19 8.73 -3.64
N GLY A 359 -9.39 7.53 -3.11
CA GLY A 359 -10.35 6.57 -3.62
C GLY A 359 -10.73 5.50 -2.62
N LEU A 360 -11.35 4.45 -3.15
CA LEU A 360 -11.79 3.27 -2.41
C LEU A 360 -10.94 2.06 -2.78
N ALA A 361 -10.61 1.23 -1.80
CA ALA A 361 -9.93 -0.04 -2.03
C ALA A 361 -10.70 -1.20 -1.38
N ILE A 362 -10.73 -2.34 -2.07
CA ILE A 362 -11.13 -3.62 -1.46
C ILE A 362 -9.97 -4.60 -1.62
N PHE A 363 -9.52 -5.16 -0.51
CA PHE A 363 -8.57 -6.27 -0.47
C PHE A 363 -9.29 -7.56 -0.08
N TYR A 364 -8.87 -8.68 -0.66
CA TYR A 364 -9.40 -10.00 -0.33
C TYR A 364 -8.27 -11.03 -0.23
N ASN A 365 -8.40 -11.94 0.72
CA ASN A 365 -7.47 -13.03 0.97
C ASN A 365 -7.63 -14.10 -0.13
N GLN A 366 -6.60 -14.28 -0.96
CA GLN A 366 -6.64 -15.21 -2.10
C GLN A 366 -6.67 -16.69 -1.66
N GLU A 367 -6.34 -17.01 -0.41
CA GLU A 367 -6.51 -18.36 0.13
C GLU A 367 -7.99 -18.75 0.29
N LYS A 368 -8.88 -17.77 0.48
CA LYS A 368 -10.31 -18.02 0.74
C LYS A 368 -11.22 -17.71 -0.44
N PHE A 369 -10.81 -16.79 -1.30
CA PHE A 369 -11.68 -16.27 -2.34
C PHE A 369 -10.99 -16.25 -3.70
N ASP A 370 -11.71 -16.69 -4.72
CA ASP A 370 -11.42 -16.38 -6.12
C ASP A 370 -12.23 -15.15 -6.55
N LYS A 371 -11.57 -14.19 -7.19
CA LYS A 371 -12.25 -13.05 -7.79
C LYS A 371 -12.90 -13.47 -9.11
N LEU A 372 -14.23 -13.37 -9.20
CA LEU A 372 -14.97 -13.59 -10.44
C LEU A 372 -14.99 -12.33 -11.30
N SER A 373 -15.33 -11.19 -10.70
CA SER A 373 -15.42 -9.91 -11.39
C SER A 373 -15.32 -8.75 -10.40
N HIS A 374 -15.16 -7.55 -10.92
CA HIS A 374 -15.23 -6.30 -10.15
C HIS A 374 -15.78 -5.21 -11.07
N ASP A 375 -16.41 -4.21 -10.49
CA ASP A 375 -16.92 -3.04 -11.21
C ASP A 375 -16.99 -1.84 -10.27
N TYR A 376 -17.23 -0.66 -10.82
CA TYR A 376 -17.54 0.53 -10.03
C TYR A 376 -18.44 1.49 -10.82
N SER A 377 -19.18 2.31 -10.09
CA SER A 377 -20.03 3.34 -10.69
C SER A 377 -19.81 4.68 -9.99
N VAL A 378 -19.59 5.73 -10.79
CA VAL A 378 -19.75 7.11 -10.32
C VAL A 378 -21.24 7.37 -10.20
N ILE A 379 -21.74 7.50 -8.97
CA ILE A 379 -23.18 7.45 -8.66
C ILE A 379 -23.97 8.52 -9.44
N SER A 380 -23.40 9.73 -9.55
CA SER A 380 -24.01 10.85 -10.28
C SER A 380 -24.15 10.60 -11.79
N GLN A 381 -23.31 9.75 -12.37
CA GLN A 381 -23.31 9.45 -13.80
C GLN A 381 -24.16 8.22 -14.13
N GLY A 382 -24.45 7.39 -13.12
CA GLY A 382 -25.17 6.13 -13.29
C GLY A 382 -26.69 6.22 -13.17
N ILE A 383 -27.25 7.42 -12.97
CA ILE A 383 -28.68 7.64 -12.68
C ILE A 383 -29.66 6.95 -13.65
N ASN A 384 -29.27 6.79 -14.93
CA ASN A 384 -30.09 6.18 -15.97
C ASN A 384 -29.84 4.68 -16.14
N ASN A 385 -28.84 4.12 -15.47
CA ASN A 385 -28.41 2.73 -15.65
C ASN A 385 -29.23 1.74 -14.79
N LEU A 386 -29.95 2.25 -13.79
CA LEU A 386 -30.76 1.45 -12.87
C LEU A 386 -32.22 1.92 -12.97
N ASN A 387 -33.09 1.10 -13.57
CA ASN A 387 -34.50 1.45 -13.81
C ASN A 387 -35.21 1.90 -12.52
N GLU A 388 -35.05 1.15 -11.43
CA GLU A 388 -35.66 1.45 -10.13
C GLU A 388 -35.19 2.80 -9.55
N PHE A 389 -33.91 3.14 -9.73
CA PHE A 389 -33.38 4.44 -9.32
C PHE A 389 -33.90 5.56 -10.22
N ASN A 390 -33.88 5.35 -11.54
CA ASN A 390 -34.34 6.34 -12.52
C ASN A 390 -35.81 6.73 -12.30
N THR A 391 -36.67 5.78 -11.95
CA THR A 391 -38.06 6.05 -11.57
C THR A 391 -38.15 7.06 -10.42
N VAL A 392 -37.39 6.85 -9.33
CA VAL A 392 -37.35 7.79 -8.20
C VAL A 392 -36.72 9.13 -8.62
N TRP A 393 -35.61 9.09 -9.33
CA TRP A 393 -34.87 10.27 -9.78
C TRP A 393 -35.70 11.21 -10.66
N SER A 394 -36.53 10.64 -11.54
CA SER A 394 -37.43 11.39 -12.43
C SER A 394 -38.50 12.18 -11.67
N GLN A 395 -38.89 11.73 -10.47
CA GLN A 395 -39.91 12.39 -9.65
C GLN A 395 -39.37 13.62 -8.91
N ILE A 396 -38.06 13.69 -8.67
CA ILE A 396 -37.41 14.84 -8.01
C ILE A 396 -37.50 16.07 -8.93
N GLN A 397 -38.28 17.07 -8.54
CA GLN A 397 -38.41 18.31 -9.31
C GLN A 397 -37.39 19.39 -8.90
N ASP A 398 -36.87 19.32 -7.67
CA ASP A 398 -35.97 20.32 -7.13
C ASP A 398 -34.62 20.34 -7.86
N VAL A 399 -34.37 21.44 -8.58
CA VAL A 399 -33.17 21.61 -9.43
C VAL A 399 -31.90 21.69 -8.58
N SER A 400 -31.97 22.32 -7.40
CA SER A 400 -30.83 22.47 -6.48
C SER A 400 -30.35 21.10 -5.99
N THR A 401 -31.26 20.24 -5.55
CA THR A 401 -30.99 18.85 -5.18
C THR A 401 -30.35 18.08 -6.31
N LYS A 402 -30.93 18.17 -7.52
CA LYS A 402 -30.37 17.48 -8.71
C LYS A 402 -28.96 17.95 -9.02
N GLN A 403 -28.72 19.26 -9.00
CA GLN A 403 -27.40 19.83 -9.24
C GLN A 403 -26.40 19.43 -8.14
N THR A 404 -26.80 19.49 -6.86
CA THR A 404 -25.97 19.06 -5.74
C THR A 404 -25.57 17.60 -5.89
N PHE A 405 -26.50 16.70 -6.25
CA PHE A 405 -26.23 15.27 -6.45
C PHE A 405 -25.33 15.02 -7.67
N LEU A 406 -25.66 15.61 -8.83
CA LEU A 406 -24.94 15.40 -10.09
C LEU A 406 -23.50 15.93 -10.05
N ASN A 407 -23.24 16.96 -9.25
CA ASN A 407 -21.90 17.54 -9.08
C ASN A 407 -21.02 16.79 -8.07
N ARG A 408 -21.39 15.58 -7.64
CA ARG A 408 -20.56 14.73 -6.77
C ARG A 408 -19.86 13.64 -7.56
N ASN A 409 -18.64 13.33 -7.15
CA ASN A 409 -17.86 12.22 -7.69
C ASN A 409 -17.88 11.00 -6.75
N THR A 410 -18.90 10.89 -5.89
CA THR A 410 -19.09 9.73 -5.01
C THR A 410 -19.20 8.47 -5.86
N ILE A 411 -18.47 7.42 -5.47
CA ILE A 411 -18.47 6.14 -6.17
C ILE A 411 -19.01 5.03 -5.27
N ILE A 412 -19.58 4.00 -5.90
CA ILE A 412 -19.78 2.67 -5.32
C ILE A 412 -18.81 1.71 -6.03
N GLN A 413 -17.93 1.08 -5.27
CA GLN A 413 -17.01 0.04 -5.75
C GLN A 413 -17.61 -1.33 -5.42
N LEU A 414 -17.48 -2.31 -6.30
CA LEU A 414 -17.86 -3.69 -6.02
C LEU A 414 -16.79 -4.71 -6.45
N ILE A 415 -16.75 -5.83 -5.74
CA ILE A 415 -16.04 -7.04 -6.13
C ILE A 415 -16.94 -8.25 -5.90
N VAL A 416 -16.88 -9.21 -6.83
CA VAL A 416 -17.58 -10.49 -6.75
C VAL A 416 -16.56 -11.58 -6.43
N LEU A 417 -16.73 -12.22 -5.29
CA LEU A 417 -15.81 -13.19 -4.72
C LEU A 417 -16.50 -14.55 -4.58
N ARG A 418 -15.97 -15.59 -5.23
CA ARG A 418 -16.38 -16.97 -5.01
C ARG A 418 -15.58 -17.55 -3.85
N SER A 419 -16.26 -18.15 -2.88
CA SER A 419 -15.60 -18.88 -1.81
C SER A 419 -14.91 -20.13 -2.36
N LYS A 420 -13.70 -20.41 -1.85
CA LYS A 420 -12.96 -21.64 -2.16
C LYS A 420 -13.39 -22.83 -1.33
N GLU A 421 -14.18 -22.59 -0.28
CA GLU A 421 -14.53 -23.60 0.72
C GLU A 421 -15.96 -24.14 0.60
N ASN A 422 -16.84 -23.45 -0.14
CA ASN A 422 -18.25 -23.78 -0.31
C ASN A 422 -18.86 -23.10 -1.54
N ASP A 423 -20.08 -23.51 -1.91
CA ASP A 423 -20.84 -22.99 -3.07
C ASP A 423 -21.47 -21.62 -2.79
N GLU A 424 -20.67 -20.69 -2.26
CA GLU A 424 -21.07 -19.34 -1.89
C GLU A 424 -20.34 -18.31 -2.77
N ILE A 425 -21.10 -17.31 -3.24
CA ILE A 425 -20.57 -16.11 -3.89
C ILE A 425 -20.97 -14.88 -3.08
N LEU A 426 -19.98 -14.04 -2.80
CA LEU A 426 -20.12 -12.81 -2.04
C LEU A 426 -19.95 -11.62 -2.97
N ILE A 427 -20.91 -10.71 -2.95
CA ILE A 427 -20.78 -9.39 -3.56
C ILE A 427 -20.44 -8.40 -2.46
N VAL A 428 -19.26 -7.81 -2.53
CA VAL A 428 -18.79 -6.83 -1.55
C VAL A 428 -18.81 -5.45 -2.19
N GLY A 429 -19.68 -4.58 -1.69
CA GLY A 429 -19.73 -3.16 -1.99
C GLY A 429 -18.91 -2.35 -1.00
N ASN A 430 -18.27 -1.28 -1.48
CA ASN A 430 -17.57 -0.29 -0.68
C ASN A 430 -17.91 1.12 -1.16
N THR A 431 -18.23 2.04 -0.25
CA THR A 431 -18.51 3.45 -0.59
C THR A 431 -17.97 4.42 0.47
N HIS A 432 -17.93 5.70 0.09
CA HIS A 432 -17.78 6.82 1.02
C HIS A 432 -18.73 7.92 0.56
N LEU A 433 -19.86 8.07 1.27
CA LEU A 433 -20.95 8.98 0.91
C LEU A 433 -20.64 10.44 1.22
N TYR A 434 -21.45 11.35 0.67
CA TYR A 434 -21.20 12.79 0.76
C TYR A 434 -21.19 13.35 2.21
N PHE A 435 -20.10 14.00 2.60
CA PHE A 435 -19.82 14.44 3.98
C PHE A 435 -20.63 15.64 4.50
N ARG A 436 -21.26 16.46 3.63
CA ARG A 436 -21.89 17.74 4.06
C ARG A 436 -23.02 17.49 5.06
N LEU A 437 -22.96 18.11 6.24
CA LEU A 437 -23.91 17.90 7.35
C LEU A 437 -25.39 17.91 6.90
N LYS A 438 -25.83 18.97 6.20
CA LYS A 438 -27.22 19.17 5.76
C LYS A 438 -27.64 18.39 4.50
N ALA A 439 -26.89 17.36 4.10
CA ALA A 439 -27.13 16.63 2.85
C ALA A 439 -27.64 15.19 3.07
N ASN A 440 -28.50 14.94 4.08
CA ASN A 440 -29.00 13.58 4.33
C ASN A 440 -29.83 13.06 3.13
N HIS A 441 -30.63 13.89 2.47
CA HIS A 441 -31.37 13.53 1.25
C HIS A 441 -30.44 13.07 0.12
N ILE A 442 -29.29 13.75 -0.07
CA ILE A 442 -28.28 13.34 -1.05
C ILE A 442 -27.67 12.00 -0.66
N ARG A 443 -27.27 11.83 0.60
CA ARG A 443 -26.71 10.56 1.09
C ARG A 443 -27.71 9.42 0.97
N LEU A 444 -28.99 9.67 1.22
CA LEU A 444 -30.06 8.69 1.06
C LEU A 444 -30.21 8.22 -0.38
N LEU A 445 -30.22 9.15 -1.34
CA LEU A 445 -30.23 8.81 -2.77
C LEU A 445 -28.95 8.05 -3.17
N GLN A 446 -27.78 8.46 -2.68
CA GLN A 446 -26.52 7.76 -2.98
C GLN A 446 -26.49 6.34 -2.40
N ALA A 447 -26.91 6.16 -1.14
CA ALA A 447 -27.00 4.86 -0.49
C ALA A 447 -28.00 3.94 -1.21
N TYR A 448 -29.16 4.47 -1.60
CA TYR A 448 -30.17 3.74 -2.37
C TYR A 448 -29.64 3.32 -3.74
N TYR A 449 -28.97 4.22 -4.47
CA TYR A 449 -28.31 3.88 -5.73
C TYR A 449 -27.30 2.74 -5.54
N GLY A 450 -26.41 2.86 -4.54
CA GLY A 450 -25.39 1.84 -4.25
C GLY A 450 -26.01 0.49 -3.92
N LEU A 451 -27.08 0.47 -3.13
CA LEU A 451 -27.80 -0.76 -2.80
C LEU A 451 -28.42 -1.41 -4.05
N LEU A 452 -29.11 -0.63 -4.89
CA LEU A 452 -29.69 -1.12 -6.14
C LEU A 452 -28.63 -1.64 -7.11
N TYR A 453 -27.47 -0.98 -7.16
CA TYR A 453 -26.33 -1.40 -7.97
C TYR A 453 -25.83 -2.78 -7.55
N LEU A 454 -25.58 -3.00 -6.24
CA LEU A 454 -25.18 -4.30 -5.71
C LEU A 454 -26.27 -5.36 -5.94
N HIS A 455 -27.54 -5.01 -5.72
CA HIS A 455 -28.66 -5.93 -5.91
C HIS A 455 -28.79 -6.36 -7.38
N THR A 456 -28.64 -5.44 -8.32
CA THR A 456 -28.65 -5.74 -9.78
C THR A 456 -27.56 -6.73 -10.14
N PHE A 457 -26.34 -6.53 -9.63
CA PHE A 457 -25.24 -7.47 -9.81
C PHE A 457 -25.53 -8.83 -9.17
N SER A 458 -26.13 -8.87 -7.97
CA SER A 458 -26.48 -10.14 -7.31
C SER A 458 -27.45 -10.99 -8.14
N LYS A 459 -28.48 -10.37 -8.72
CA LYS A 459 -29.44 -11.06 -9.61
C LYS A 459 -28.75 -11.61 -10.85
N LYS A 460 -27.84 -10.82 -11.45
CA LYS A 460 -27.06 -11.24 -12.62
C LYS A 460 -26.17 -12.44 -12.28
N ILE A 461 -25.36 -12.33 -11.22
CA ILE A 461 -24.43 -13.39 -10.80
C ILE A 461 -25.17 -14.67 -10.41
N LYS A 462 -26.32 -14.57 -9.73
CA LYS A 462 -27.16 -15.73 -9.40
C LYS A 462 -27.72 -16.41 -10.64
N LYS A 463 -28.07 -15.66 -11.68
CA LYS A 463 -28.51 -16.22 -12.97
C LYS A 463 -27.37 -16.94 -13.70
N GLU A 464 -26.14 -16.41 -13.61
CA GLU A 464 -24.94 -17.00 -14.22
C GLU A 464 -24.39 -18.20 -13.43
N ASN A 465 -24.70 -18.30 -12.14
CA ASN A 465 -24.23 -19.35 -11.22
C ASN A 465 -25.42 -19.90 -10.40
N PRO A 466 -26.37 -20.60 -11.03
CA PRO A 466 -27.62 -21.04 -10.39
C PRO A 466 -27.41 -21.95 -9.18
N GLU A 467 -26.33 -22.74 -9.18
CA GLU A 467 -25.92 -23.65 -8.11
C GLU A 467 -25.42 -22.94 -6.85
N CYS A 468 -24.85 -21.74 -6.98
CA CYS A 468 -24.24 -21.01 -5.87
C CYS A 468 -25.26 -20.12 -5.15
N ASN A 469 -25.16 -20.01 -3.84
CA ASN A 469 -25.82 -18.92 -3.12
C ASN A 469 -25.09 -17.60 -3.39
N VAL A 470 -25.84 -16.51 -3.49
CA VAL A 470 -25.28 -15.17 -3.73
C VAL A 470 -25.77 -14.23 -2.64
N SER A 471 -24.82 -13.61 -1.93
CA SER A 471 -25.11 -12.70 -0.82
C SER A 471 -24.39 -11.37 -0.98
N ILE A 472 -24.86 -10.35 -0.27
CA ILE A 472 -24.34 -8.99 -0.35
C ILE A 472 -23.74 -8.57 1.01
N LEU A 473 -22.57 -7.93 0.94
CA LEU A 473 -22.03 -7.05 1.96
C LEU A 473 -21.91 -5.64 1.40
N TYR A 474 -22.34 -4.64 2.18
CA TYR A 474 -22.17 -3.24 1.83
C TYR A 474 -21.43 -2.50 2.95
N CYS A 475 -20.14 -2.30 2.74
CA CYS A 475 -19.23 -1.61 3.64
C CYS A 475 -19.10 -0.14 3.24
N GLY A 476 -18.72 0.71 4.19
CA GLY A 476 -18.35 2.07 3.87
C GLY A 476 -18.42 3.05 5.03
N ASP A 477 -17.95 4.25 4.73
CA ASP A 477 -18.28 5.46 5.47
C ASP A 477 -19.55 6.05 4.85
N PHE A 478 -20.67 5.93 5.56
CA PHE A 478 -21.95 6.41 5.08
C PHE A 478 -22.20 7.88 5.44
N ASN A 479 -21.32 8.52 6.22
CA ASN A 479 -21.51 9.88 6.73
C ASN A 479 -22.92 10.11 7.33
N SER A 480 -23.50 9.06 7.93
CA SER A 480 -24.89 9.03 8.38
C SER A 480 -25.00 8.32 9.72
N THR A 481 -25.70 8.92 10.68
CA THR A 481 -25.89 8.34 12.01
C THR A 481 -27.00 7.28 12.03
N PRO A 482 -27.13 6.46 13.09
CA PRO A 482 -28.17 5.45 13.18
C PRO A 482 -29.61 5.98 13.13
N GLN A 483 -29.82 7.27 13.40
CA GLN A 483 -31.13 7.94 13.30
C GLN A 483 -31.46 8.41 11.88
N SER A 484 -30.52 8.32 10.94
CA SER A 484 -30.73 8.77 9.56
C SER A 484 -31.63 7.83 8.76
N ALA A 485 -32.24 8.38 7.71
CA ALA A 485 -32.97 7.62 6.71
C ALA A 485 -32.09 6.59 5.99
N VAL A 486 -30.76 6.80 5.91
CA VAL A 486 -29.84 5.81 5.31
C VAL A 486 -29.82 4.53 6.14
N TYR A 487 -29.72 4.65 7.46
CA TYR A 487 -29.74 3.48 8.35
C TYR A 487 -31.12 2.82 8.36
N GLN A 488 -32.19 3.63 8.39
CA GLN A 488 -33.57 3.13 8.28
C GLN A 488 -33.79 2.37 6.97
N LEU A 489 -33.35 2.92 5.82
CA LEU A 489 -33.46 2.27 4.52
C LEU A 489 -32.84 0.88 4.59
N MET A 490 -31.58 0.78 5.02
CA MET A 490 -30.85 -0.49 5.03
C MET A 490 -31.49 -1.52 5.98
N THR A 491 -31.99 -1.11 7.15
CA THR A 491 -32.43 -2.04 8.20
C THR A 491 -33.94 -2.30 8.26
N GLN A 492 -34.75 -1.41 7.67
CA GLN A 492 -36.22 -1.49 7.69
C GLN A 492 -36.82 -1.54 6.29
N ASN A 493 -35.99 -1.59 5.25
CA ASN A 493 -36.37 -1.78 3.85
C ASN A 493 -37.20 -0.65 3.23
N TYR A 494 -37.56 0.38 4.00
CA TYR A 494 -38.49 1.41 3.57
C TYR A 494 -38.24 2.75 4.26
N VAL A 495 -38.26 3.82 3.46
CA VAL A 495 -38.29 5.21 3.92
C VAL A 495 -39.51 5.89 3.33
N THR A 496 -40.35 6.43 4.20
CA THR A 496 -41.59 7.13 3.86
C THR A 496 -41.31 8.52 3.26
N ASN A 497 -42.32 9.13 2.64
CA ASN A 497 -42.20 10.44 1.99
C ASN A 497 -42.20 11.64 2.95
N ASP A 498 -42.57 11.42 4.22
CA ASP A 498 -42.62 12.41 5.29
C ASP A 498 -41.38 12.38 6.20
N HIS A 499 -40.40 11.51 5.91
CA HIS A 499 -39.16 11.45 6.67
C HIS A 499 -38.38 12.78 6.60
N SER A 500 -37.95 13.30 7.74
CA SER A 500 -37.31 14.62 7.85
C SER A 500 -36.05 14.79 7.00
N ASP A 501 -35.29 13.70 6.79
CA ASP A 501 -34.06 13.72 6.00
C ASP A 501 -34.25 14.17 4.55
N TRP A 502 -35.46 14.03 3.98
CA TRP A 502 -35.76 14.51 2.63
C TRP A 502 -35.68 16.03 2.48
N ILE A 503 -35.75 16.77 3.59
CA ILE A 503 -35.75 18.24 3.66
C ILE A 503 -34.63 18.71 4.61
N SER A 504 -33.47 18.04 4.55
CA SER A 504 -32.35 18.34 5.46
C SER A 504 -31.70 19.71 5.22
N ASP A 505 -31.88 20.28 4.04
CA ASP A 505 -31.49 21.65 3.74
C ASP A 505 -32.72 22.48 3.37
N SER A 506 -32.81 23.69 3.93
CA SER A 506 -33.87 24.66 3.60
C SER A 506 -33.90 25.06 2.12
N GLN A 507 -32.82 24.83 1.36
CA GLN A 507 -32.69 25.16 -0.06
C GLN A 507 -32.78 23.93 -0.99
N GLU A 508 -32.87 22.72 -0.45
CA GLU A 508 -32.91 21.47 -1.22
C GLU A 508 -34.03 20.59 -0.68
N HIS A 509 -35.09 20.40 -1.46
CA HIS A 509 -36.30 19.71 -1.01
C HIS A 509 -36.62 18.50 -1.89
N VAL A 510 -36.64 17.31 -1.29
CA VAL A 510 -37.21 16.12 -1.93
C VAL A 510 -38.59 15.89 -1.32
N GLN A 511 -39.65 15.84 -2.14
CA GLN A 511 -41.02 15.69 -1.65
C GLN A 511 -41.75 14.58 -2.40
N ASN A 512 -42.75 13.99 -1.74
CA ASN A 512 -43.65 12.98 -2.31
C ASN A 512 -42.93 11.71 -2.81
N ILE A 513 -41.73 11.43 -2.29
CA ILE A 513 -40.91 10.28 -2.68
C ILE A 513 -40.79 9.32 -1.50
N SER A 514 -41.09 8.06 -1.75
CA SER A 514 -40.73 6.97 -0.84
C SER A 514 -39.86 5.98 -1.57
N ILE A 515 -38.90 5.38 -0.87
CA ILE A 515 -37.98 4.41 -1.44
C ILE A 515 -38.03 3.11 -0.64
N LYS A 516 -37.91 1.98 -1.33
CA LYS A 516 -37.97 0.65 -0.72
C LYS A 516 -37.06 -0.36 -1.41
N HIS A 517 -36.71 -1.43 -0.70
CA HIS A 517 -36.05 -2.61 -1.26
C HIS A 517 -36.53 -3.90 -0.58
N ASP A 518 -36.10 -5.05 -1.09
CA ASP A 518 -36.53 -6.40 -0.69
C ASP A 518 -35.40 -7.25 -0.05
N LEU A 519 -34.21 -6.68 0.14
CA LEU A 519 -33.09 -7.34 0.83
C LEU A 519 -33.23 -7.30 2.36
N ASN A 520 -33.02 -8.43 3.05
CA ASN A 520 -32.94 -8.47 4.52
C ASN A 520 -31.52 -8.11 4.96
N LEU A 521 -31.29 -6.86 5.38
CA LEU A 521 -29.98 -6.40 5.83
C LEU A 521 -29.98 -5.97 7.30
N ALA A 522 -28.84 -6.13 7.95
CA ALA A 522 -28.57 -5.58 9.27
C ALA A 522 -27.14 -5.02 9.34
N SER A 523 -26.86 -4.15 10.31
CA SER A 523 -25.49 -3.70 10.60
C SER A 523 -24.75 -4.78 11.40
N ALA A 524 -23.66 -5.33 10.84
CA ALA A 524 -22.90 -6.42 11.43
C ALA A 524 -22.25 -6.03 12.78
N CYS A 525 -21.85 -4.77 12.91
CA CYS A 525 -21.26 -4.21 14.13
C CYS A 525 -22.29 -3.50 15.02
N GLY A 526 -23.58 -3.58 14.69
CA GLY A 526 -24.65 -2.87 15.41
C GLY A 526 -24.58 -1.36 15.22
N ILE A 527 -24.73 -0.63 16.33
CA ILE A 527 -24.71 0.84 16.40
C ILE A 527 -23.70 1.31 17.47
N PRO A 528 -22.38 1.23 17.19
CA PRO A 528 -21.37 1.77 18.10
C PRO A 528 -21.69 3.21 18.53
N GLU A 529 -21.23 3.63 19.71
CA GLU A 529 -21.40 5.04 20.14
C GLU A 529 -20.71 5.99 19.14
N TYR A 530 -19.56 5.56 18.61
CA TYR A 530 -18.77 6.29 17.65
C TYR A 530 -18.01 5.33 16.73
N THR A 531 -17.82 5.77 15.50
CA THR A 531 -16.84 5.21 14.55
C THR A 531 -15.95 6.32 13.99
N ASN A 532 -16.40 7.57 14.01
CA ASN A 532 -15.56 8.77 13.93
C ASN A 532 -15.51 9.45 15.32
N TYR A 533 -14.32 9.88 15.74
CA TYR A 533 -14.12 10.53 17.05
C TYR A 533 -13.08 11.65 16.98
N THR A 534 -13.53 12.89 16.93
CA THR A 534 -12.69 14.10 16.95
C THR A 534 -13.02 14.96 18.18
N ALA A 535 -12.29 16.07 18.38
CA ALA A 535 -12.57 16.98 19.50
C ALA A 535 -13.96 17.65 19.43
N THR A 536 -14.49 17.86 18.21
CA THR A 536 -15.73 18.62 17.98
C THR A 536 -16.91 17.76 17.57
N PHE A 537 -16.66 16.53 17.12
CA PHE A 537 -17.69 15.61 16.67
C PHE A 537 -17.32 14.16 17.01
N SER A 538 -18.30 13.39 17.49
CA SER A 538 -18.19 11.94 17.62
C SER A 538 -19.52 11.31 17.21
N GLY A 539 -19.48 10.27 16.40
CA GLY A 539 -20.68 9.57 15.96
C GLY A 539 -20.39 8.32 15.16
N CYS A 540 -21.41 7.45 15.07
CA CYS A 540 -21.36 6.26 14.22
C CYS A 540 -21.70 6.65 12.78
N LEU A 541 -20.71 6.62 11.90
CA LEU A 541 -20.82 6.96 10.48
C LEU A 541 -20.52 5.77 9.56
N ASP A 542 -19.78 4.79 10.08
CA ASP A 542 -19.29 3.65 9.33
C ASP A 542 -20.16 2.43 9.60
N TYR A 543 -20.41 1.61 8.57
CA TYR A 543 -21.21 0.39 8.71
C TYR A 543 -20.67 -0.73 7.83
N ILE A 544 -20.95 -1.96 8.26
CA ILE A 544 -20.85 -3.19 7.47
C ILE A 544 -22.26 -3.77 7.43
N PHE A 545 -23.04 -3.43 6.40
CA PHE A 545 -24.36 -4.03 6.21
C PHE A 545 -24.21 -5.41 5.57
N TYR A 546 -24.90 -6.41 6.12
CA TYR A 546 -24.82 -7.80 5.66
C TYR A 546 -26.20 -8.40 5.47
N GLN A 547 -26.31 -9.31 4.50
CA GLN A 547 -27.58 -9.99 4.21
C GLN A 547 -27.83 -11.16 5.18
N THR A 548 -28.82 -10.98 6.05
CA THR A 548 -29.07 -11.84 7.22
C THR A 548 -29.59 -13.24 6.87
N ASP A 549 -30.14 -13.43 5.67
CA ASP A 549 -30.60 -14.74 5.21
C ASP A 549 -29.46 -15.72 4.85
N TYR A 550 -28.27 -15.18 4.59
CA TYR A 550 -27.10 -15.93 4.10
C TYR A 550 -25.91 -15.90 5.07
N LEU A 551 -25.86 -14.88 5.92
CA LEU A 551 -24.72 -14.59 6.77
C LEU A 551 -25.19 -14.37 8.20
N ALA A 552 -24.36 -14.75 9.18
CA ALA A 552 -24.58 -14.43 10.59
C ALA A 552 -23.32 -13.87 11.23
N VAL A 553 -23.51 -12.96 12.17
CA VAL A 553 -22.42 -12.41 13.00
C VAL A 553 -22.03 -13.44 14.05
N LYS A 554 -20.74 -13.80 14.04
CA LYS A 554 -20.12 -14.70 15.01
C LYS A 554 -19.49 -13.94 16.17
N GLN A 555 -18.78 -12.86 15.88
CA GLN A 555 -18.21 -11.97 16.87
C GLN A 555 -18.00 -10.57 16.27
N VAL A 556 -18.13 -9.55 17.08
CA VAL A 556 -17.75 -8.17 16.72
C VAL A 556 -16.50 -7.85 17.52
N ILE A 557 -15.45 -7.38 16.85
CA ILE A 557 -14.21 -6.99 17.54
C ILE A 557 -14.49 -5.67 18.27
N PRO A 558 -14.32 -5.63 19.61
CA PRO A 558 -14.81 -4.52 20.42
C PRO A 558 -14.18 -3.19 19.99
N MET A 559 -14.97 -2.12 20.08
CA MET A 559 -14.51 -0.76 19.86
C MET A 559 -13.63 -0.31 21.03
N PRO A 560 -12.61 0.54 20.81
CA PRO A 560 -11.90 1.21 21.89
C PRO A 560 -12.86 1.94 22.81
N ASN A 561 -12.60 1.92 24.11
CA ASN A 561 -13.45 2.63 25.07
C ASN A 561 -13.20 4.14 25.00
N LYS A 562 -14.18 4.93 25.42
CA LYS A 562 -14.16 6.39 25.26
C LYS A 562 -13.03 7.05 26.05
N GLU A 563 -12.68 6.50 27.21
CA GLU A 563 -11.61 7.02 28.05
C GLU A 563 -10.25 6.87 27.37
N GLU A 564 -10.02 5.76 26.66
CA GLU A 564 -8.81 5.53 25.85
C GLU A 564 -8.68 6.56 24.70
N LEU A 565 -9.79 6.89 24.02
CA LEU A 565 -9.79 7.88 22.94
C LEU A 565 -9.61 9.33 23.44
N LYS A 566 -10.11 9.63 24.64
CA LYS A 566 -9.99 10.96 25.27
C LYS A 566 -8.57 11.30 25.73
N ILE A 567 -7.69 10.32 25.93
CA ILE A 567 -6.29 10.54 26.39
C ILE A 567 -5.59 11.60 25.53
N HIS A 568 -5.89 11.64 24.23
CA HIS A 568 -5.33 12.60 23.29
C HIS A 568 -6.35 13.63 22.78
N THR A 569 -7.41 13.90 23.54
CA THR A 569 -8.57 14.75 23.17
C THR A 569 -9.47 14.14 22.09
N GLY A 570 -8.91 13.65 21.00
CA GLY A 570 -9.62 12.98 19.91
C GLY A 570 -8.67 12.25 18.97
N LEU A 571 -9.21 11.84 17.82
CA LEU A 571 -8.47 11.17 16.75
C LEU A 571 -8.30 12.09 15.52
N PRO A 572 -7.27 11.91 14.68
CA PRO A 572 -6.13 11.02 14.88
C PRO A 572 -5.24 11.48 16.05
N SER A 573 -4.32 10.62 16.48
CA SER A 573 -3.39 10.90 17.58
C SER A 573 -2.06 10.17 17.37
N ILE A 574 -1.14 10.29 18.33
CA ILE A 574 0.13 9.56 18.28
C ILE A 574 -0.04 8.03 18.28
N VAL A 575 -1.20 7.53 18.76
CA VAL A 575 -1.53 6.10 18.87
C VAL A 575 -2.63 5.65 17.91
N SER A 576 -3.26 6.56 17.16
CA SER A 576 -4.36 6.26 16.22
C SER A 576 -4.17 7.00 14.89
N PRO A 577 -4.12 6.30 13.74
CA PRO A 577 -3.72 6.91 12.48
C PRO A 577 -4.86 7.49 11.62
N SER A 578 -6.09 7.45 12.10
CA SER A 578 -7.27 8.00 11.44
C SER A 578 -8.14 8.69 12.48
N ASP A 579 -8.99 9.62 12.04
CA ASP A 579 -10.10 10.16 12.84
C ASP A 579 -11.27 9.16 12.95
N HIS A 580 -11.27 8.11 12.13
CA HIS A 580 -12.17 6.97 12.23
C HIS A 580 -11.54 5.79 12.99
N ILE A 581 -12.38 4.82 13.36
CA ILE A 581 -12.04 3.57 14.01
C ILE A 581 -12.48 2.42 13.11
N ALA A 582 -11.57 1.52 12.78
CA ALA A 582 -11.88 0.35 11.95
C ALA A 582 -13.03 -0.48 12.55
N LEU A 583 -14.06 -0.77 11.76
CA LEU A 583 -15.02 -1.82 12.09
C LEU A 583 -14.43 -3.17 11.69
N CYS A 584 -14.48 -4.15 12.58
CA CYS A 584 -13.98 -5.50 12.29
C CYS A 584 -14.95 -6.56 12.85
N VAL A 585 -15.36 -7.50 12.00
CA VAL A 585 -16.41 -8.47 12.32
C VAL A 585 -16.13 -9.86 11.78
N ASP A 586 -16.38 -10.82 12.67
CA ASP A 586 -16.61 -12.25 12.49
C ASP A 586 -17.89 -12.61 11.74
N LEU A 587 -17.85 -13.02 10.47
CA LEU A 587 -19.04 -13.52 9.76
C LEU A 587 -18.96 -15.03 9.48
N LYS A 588 -20.14 -15.66 9.39
CA LYS A 588 -20.32 -17.08 9.08
C LYS A 588 -21.38 -17.28 8.00
N TRP A 589 -21.13 -18.16 7.05
CA TRP A 589 -22.12 -18.65 6.07
C TRP A 589 -23.22 -19.48 6.74
N LEU A 590 -24.47 -19.20 6.40
CA LEU A 590 -25.65 -19.91 6.93
C LEU A 590 -26.11 -21.08 6.06
N LYS A 591 -25.83 -21.05 4.75
CA LYS A 591 -26.25 -22.08 3.81
C LYS A 591 -25.21 -23.20 3.66
#